data_AF-A0A9D1Q3F6-F1
#
_entry.id   AF-A0A9D1Q3F6-F1
#
_cell.length_a   1.000
_cell.length_b   1.000
_cell.length_c   1.000
_cell.angle_alpha   90.00
_cell.angle_beta   90.00
_cell.angle_gamma   90.00
#
_symmetry.space_group_name_H-M   'P 1'
#
loop_
_entity.id
_entity.type
_entity.pdbx_description
1 polymer ?
#
loop_
_entity_poly.entity_id
_entity_poly.type
_entity_poly.pdbx_seq_one_letter_code
_entity_poly.pdbx_strand_id
1 'polypeptide(L)'
;MISVYSDNEKQAAFRTKKIMLAVWLVVFALVAAVEITLFTVHFVRVETLLDRSYQTPFAVISVVIAIAFSFGSLFFFGTKYRMVKAYCRMYRDMRQGQRDSDTGVVLEKDDALTEKYSVLFHSITVECPPIRRGQRNVRTLLIEKDHSAPRLTPGTRFKFTAHANIIISYEVIAPSPVKEEGSGGPAVISTQNNKE
;
A
#
# COMPACT_ATOMS: atom_id res chain seq x y z
N MET A 1 -11.60 -13.19 12.19
CA MET A 1 -10.80 -12.09 11.60
C MET A 1 -10.75 -12.18 10.08
N ILE A 2 -11.18 -11.13 9.38
CA ILE A 2 -11.05 -10.95 7.94
C ILE A 2 -9.67 -10.35 7.67
N SER A 3 -8.84 -10.98 6.84
CA SER A 3 -7.56 -10.38 6.42
C SER A 3 -7.80 -9.40 5.28
N VAL A 4 -7.28 -8.18 5.42
CA VAL A 4 -7.37 -7.15 4.37
C VAL A 4 -6.50 -7.52 3.17
N TYR A 5 -5.38 -8.20 3.39
CA TYR A 5 -4.39 -8.50 2.37
C TYR A 5 -4.25 -10.01 2.14
N SER A 6 -4.57 -10.47 0.93
CA SER A 6 -4.34 -11.86 0.56
C SER A 6 -2.84 -12.12 0.33
N ASP A 7 -2.39 -13.35 0.57
CA ASP A 7 -0.99 -13.71 0.29
C ASP A 7 -0.70 -13.79 -1.22
N ASN A 8 -1.72 -13.99 -2.05
CA ASN A 8 -1.63 -14.03 -3.51
C ASN A 8 -1.31 -12.64 -4.09
N GLU A 9 -1.97 -11.58 -3.60
CA GLU A 9 -1.70 -10.20 -4.02
C GLU A 9 -0.27 -9.77 -3.66
N LYS A 10 0.18 -10.14 -2.45
CA LYS A 10 1.57 -9.88 -2.02
C LYS A 10 2.55 -10.53 -2.99
N GLN A 11 2.38 -11.82 -3.30
CA GLN A 11 3.24 -12.53 -4.23
C GLN A 11 3.20 -11.94 -5.65
N ALA A 12 2.02 -11.51 -6.10
CA ALA A 12 1.85 -10.85 -7.39
C ALA A 12 2.65 -9.53 -7.45
N ALA A 13 2.56 -8.68 -6.42
CA ALA A 13 3.32 -7.42 -6.36
C ALA A 13 4.85 -7.65 -6.42
N PHE A 14 5.37 -8.63 -5.68
CA PHE A 14 6.79 -8.99 -5.75
C PHE A 14 7.19 -9.57 -7.12
N ARG A 15 6.31 -10.33 -7.76
CA ARG A 15 6.53 -10.86 -9.12
C ARG A 15 6.58 -9.72 -10.14
N THR A 16 5.64 -8.78 -10.08
CA THR A 16 5.61 -7.59 -10.94
C THR A 16 6.90 -6.78 -10.83
N LYS A 17 7.41 -6.55 -9.61
CA LYS A 17 8.70 -5.88 -9.41
C LYS A 17 9.85 -6.60 -10.13
N LYS A 18 9.91 -7.93 -10.04
CA LYS A 18 10.94 -8.74 -10.71
C LYS A 18 10.81 -8.68 -12.22
N ILE A 19 9.59 -8.80 -12.75
CA ILE A 19 9.31 -8.71 -14.19
C ILE A 19 9.74 -7.34 -14.72
N MET A 20 9.36 -6.26 -14.02
CA MET A 20 9.76 -4.90 -14.42
C MET A 20 11.28 -4.73 -14.48
N LEU A 21 12.00 -5.24 -13.48
CA LEU A 21 13.47 -5.19 -13.47
C LEU A 21 14.07 -6.07 -14.58
N ALA A 22 13.50 -7.25 -14.83
CA ALA A 22 13.94 -8.13 -15.91
C ALA A 22 13.73 -7.49 -17.29
N VAL A 23 12.57 -6.88 -17.54
CA VAL A 23 12.29 -6.14 -18.78
C VAL A 23 13.29 -5.01 -18.96
N TRP A 24 13.56 -4.24 -17.90
CA TRP A 24 14.57 -3.18 -17.96
C TRP A 24 15.98 -3.73 -18.28
N LEU A 25 16.38 -4.84 -17.66
CA LEU A 25 17.67 -5.50 -17.94
C LEU A 25 17.77 -6.01 -19.38
N VAL A 26 16.68 -6.55 -19.95
CA VAL A 26 16.63 -6.99 -21.34
C VAL A 26 16.80 -5.80 -22.29
N VAL A 27 16.10 -4.70 -22.04
CA VAL A 27 16.24 -3.48 -22.86
C VAL A 27 17.66 -2.89 -22.73
N PHE A 28 18.22 -2.87 -21.51
CA PHE A 28 19.60 -2.46 -21.29
C PHE A 28 20.60 -3.32 -22.08
N ALA A 29 20.45 -4.65 -22.03
CA ALA A 29 21.31 -5.57 -22.75
C ALA A 29 21.24 -5.36 -24.28
N LEU A 30 20.05 -5.09 -24.81
CA LEU A 30 19.86 -4.77 -26.23
C LEU A 30 20.56 -3.47 -26.62
N VAL A 31 20.37 -2.40 -25.83
CA VAL A 31 21.04 -1.12 -26.09
C VAL A 31 22.57 -1.27 -26.00
N ALA A 32 23.07 -1.98 -24.99
CA ALA A 32 24.49 -2.25 -24.84
C ALA A 32 25.05 -3.05 -26.03
N ALA A 33 24.32 -4.05 -26.53
CA ALA A 33 24.74 -4.82 -27.71
C ALA A 33 24.83 -3.95 -28.98
N VAL A 34 23.89 -3.01 -29.16
CA VAL A 34 23.93 -2.06 -30.28
C VAL A 34 25.14 -1.13 -30.17
N GLU A 35 25.40 -0.56 -28.99
CA GLU A 35 26.56 0.30 -28.74
C GLU A 35 27.89 -0.42 -28.96
N ILE A 36 28.03 -1.65 -28.44
CA ILE A 36 29.22 -2.49 -28.65
C ILE A 36 29.42 -2.76 -30.14
N THR A 37 28.34 -3.05 -30.88
CA THR A 37 28.41 -3.31 -32.32
C THR A 37 28.86 -2.07 -33.09
N LEU A 38 28.26 -0.90 -32.79
CA LEU A 38 28.64 0.37 -33.40
C LEU A 38 30.11 0.71 -33.14
N PHE A 39 30.55 0.51 -31.90
CA PHE A 39 31.94 0.74 -31.50
C PHE A 39 32.90 -0.21 -32.22
N THR A 40 32.56 -1.50 -32.31
CA THR A 40 33.39 -2.51 -32.99
C THR A 40 33.50 -2.22 -34.49
N VAL A 41 32.38 -1.91 -35.15
CA VAL A 41 32.37 -1.56 -36.58
C VAL A 41 33.18 -0.29 -36.83
N HIS A 42 33.03 0.72 -35.97
CA HIS A 42 33.80 1.95 -36.06
C HIS A 42 35.31 1.68 -35.92
N PHE A 43 35.71 0.92 -34.91
CA PHE A 43 37.10 0.57 -34.66
C PHE A 43 37.71 -0.19 -35.84
N VAL A 44 37.02 -1.22 -36.35
CA VAL A 44 37.48 -1.98 -37.51
C VAL A 44 37.62 -1.08 -38.74
N ARG A 45 36.65 -0.21 -39.04
CA ARG A 45 36.75 0.70 -40.20
C ARG A 45 37.92 1.68 -40.10
N VAL A 46 38.15 2.26 -38.94
CA VAL A 46 39.24 3.23 -38.74
C VAL A 46 40.60 2.55 -38.89
N GLU A 47 40.77 1.36 -38.30
CA GLU A 47 42.05 0.63 -38.33
C GLU A 47 42.32 -0.05 -39.69
N THR A 48 41.30 -0.63 -40.33
CA THR A 48 41.49 -1.45 -41.54
C THR A 48 41.30 -0.66 -42.84
N LEU A 49 40.38 0.29 -42.88
CA LEU A 49 40.04 1.03 -44.10
C LEU A 49 40.61 2.45 -44.12
N LEU A 50 41.24 2.91 -43.02
CA LEU A 50 41.70 4.30 -42.81
C LEU A 50 40.63 5.36 -43.11
N ASP A 51 39.35 4.98 -43.11
CA ASP A 51 38.24 5.85 -43.47
C ASP A 51 37.59 6.42 -42.20
N ARG A 52 37.73 7.73 -42.00
CA ARG A 52 37.16 8.47 -40.86
C ARG A 52 35.88 9.23 -41.20
N SER A 53 35.38 9.13 -42.43
CA SER A 53 34.20 9.89 -42.89
C SER A 53 32.96 9.67 -42.03
N TYR A 54 32.82 8.47 -41.46
CA TYR A 54 31.66 8.09 -40.63
C TYR A 54 31.87 8.27 -39.11
N GLN A 55 33.00 8.81 -38.66
CA GLN A 55 33.29 8.95 -37.22
C GLN A 55 32.26 9.85 -36.51
N THR A 56 32.01 11.03 -37.06
CA THR A 56 31.06 12.00 -36.49
C THR A 56 29.62 11.48 -36.45
N PRO A 57 29.03 10.91 -37.52
CA PRO A 57 27.67 10.38 -37.44
C PRO A 57 27.54 9.19 -36.48
N PHE A 58 28.53 8.28 -36.41
CA PHE A 58 28.48 7.19 -35.43
C PHE A 58 28.51 7.69 -33.99
N ALA A 59 29.38 8.66 -33.68
CA ALA A 59 29.46 9.26 -32.35
C ALA A 59 28.15 9.96 -31.97
N VAL A 60 27.54 10.72 -32.89
CA VAL A 60 26.26 11.39 -32.65
C VAL A 60 25.14 10.37 -32.38
N ILE A 61 25.06 9.30 -33.17
CA ILE A 61 24.04 8.25 -32.98
C ILE A 61 24.20 7.57 -31.61
N SER A 62 25.44 7.19 -31.24
CA SER A 62 25.75 6.59 -29.94
C SER A 62 25.35 7.50 -28.78
N VAL A 63 25.71 8.79 -28.86
CA VAL A 63 25.34 9.78 -27.83
C VAL A 63 23.82 9.91 -27.72
N VAL A 64 23.09 9.97 -28.83
CA VAL A 64 21.62 10.07 -28.82
C VAL A 64 20.98 8.82 -28.19
N ILE A 65 21.45 7.63 -28.53
CA ILE A 65 20.96 6.36 -27.96
C ILE A 65 21.22 6.32 -26.46
N ALA A 66 22.44 6.66 -26.02
CA ALA A 66 22.82 6.68 -24.62
C ALA A 66 21.99 7.69 -23.81
N ILE A 67 21.77 8.89 -24.35
CA ILE A 67 20.93 9.92 -23.72
C ILE A 67 19.48 9.44 -23.62
N ALA A 68 18.90 8.92 -24.70
CA ALA A 68 17.52 8.45 -24.73
C ALA A 68 17.30 7.31 -23.71
N PHE A 69 18.23 6.35 -23.65
CA PHE A 69 18.16 5.25 -22.69
C PHE A 69 18.31 5.73 -21.25
N SER A 70 19.21 6.70 -21.00
CA SER A 70 19.44 7.26 -19.66
C SER A 70 18.19 7.98 -19.13
N PHE A 71 17.58 8.85 -19.95
CA PHE A 71 16.33 9.53 -19.58
C PHE A 71 15.16 8.56 -19.41
N GLY A 72 15.04 7.57 -20.31
CA GLY A 72 14.03 6.50 -20.18
C GLY A 72 14.19 5.70 -18.89
N SER A 73 15.43 5.37 -18.52
CA SER A 73 15.75 4.67 -17.27
C SER A 73 15.43 5.52 -16.05
N LEU A 74 15.79 6.81 -16.04
CA LEU A 74 15.45 7.74 -14.97
C LEU A 74 13.93 7.83 -14.76
N PHE A 75 13.15 7.94 -15.85
CA PHE A 75 11.70 7.99 -15.76
C PHE A 75 11.11 6.68 -15.24
N PHE A 76 11.59 5.55 -15.73
CA PHE A 76 11.17 4.22 -15.32
C PHE A 76 11.42 3.98 -13.83
N PHE A 77 12.63 4.28 -13.35
CA PHE A 77 13.01 4.11 -11.94
C PHE A 77 12.36 5.16 -11.02
N GLY A 78 12.19 6.39 -11.50
CA GLY A 78 11.64 7.50 -10.72
C GLY A 78 10.14 7.42 -10.47
N THR A 79 9.36 6.90 -11.42
CA THR A 79 7.90 6.88 -11.32
C THR A 79 7.38 5.48 -10.95
N LYS A 80 7.24 4.60 -11.94
CA LYS A 80 6.55 3.31 -11.81
C LYS A 80 7.30 2.35 -10.89
N TYR A 81 8.61 2.21 -11.05
CA TYR A 81 9.39 1.31 -10.19
C TYR A 81 9.43 1.78 -8.74
N ARG A 82 9.50 3.11 -8.51
CA ARG A 82 9.45 3.70 -7.17
C ARG A 82 8.18 3.30 -6.42
N MET A 83 7.01 3.40 -7.05
CA MET A 83 5.74 3.01 -6.45
C MET A 83 5.69 1.51 -6.16
N VAL A 84 6.02 0.65 -7.13
CA VAL A 84 6.01 -0.81 -6.93
C VAL A 84 7.00 -1.24 -5.82
N LYS A 85 8.16 -0.58 -5.73
CA LYS A 85 9.13 -0.80 -4.65
C LYS A 85 8.55 -0.39 -3.29
N ALA A 86 7.80 0.71 -3.21
CA ALA A 86 7.14 1.16 -1.99
C ALA A 86 6.07 0.16 -1.53
N TYR A 87 5.21 -0.34 -2.44
CA TYR A 87 4.25 -1.41 -2.15
C TYR A 87 4.93 -2.69 -1.65
N CYS A 88 5.98 -3.15 -2.32
CA CYS A 88 6.75 -4.31 -1.88
C CYS A 88 7.37 -4.10 -0.48
N ARG A 89 7.82 -2.88 -0.17
CA ARG A 89 8.36 -2.53 1.14
C ARG A 89 7.26 -2.60 2.20
N MET A 90 6.10 -2.00 1.94
CA MET A 90 4.94 -2.06 2.82
C MET A 90 4.55 -3.51 3.17
N TYR A 91 4.40 -4.38 2.16
CA TYR A 91 4.06 -5.79 2.40
C TYR A 91 5.12 -6.55 3.20
N ARG A 92 6.40 -6.23 3.00
CA ARG A 92 7.50 -6.82 3.78
C ARG A 92 7.44 -6.36 5.24
N ASP A 93 7.24 -5.07 5.46
CA ASP A 93 7.20 -4.47 6.78
C ASP A 93 5.97 -4.99 7.57
N MET A 94 4.81 -5.14 6.93
CA MET A 94 3.63 -5.81 7.50
C MET A 94 3.85 -7.28 7.90
N ARG A 95 4.74 -7.99 7.21
CA ARG A 95 5.06 -9.40 7.51
C ARG A 95 6.01 -9.53 8.72
N GLN A 96 6.96 -8.62 8.85
CA GLN A 96 8.06 -8.72 9.83
C GLN A 96 7.86 -7.83 11.06
N GLY A 97 7.06 -6.78 10.95
CA GLY A 97 6.92 -5.76 11.98
C GLY A 97 5.98 -6.15 13.13
N GLN A 98 6.15 -5.45 14.25
CA GLN A 98 5.32 -5.62 15.45
C GLN A 98 3.86 -5.28 15.15
N ARG A 99 2.96 -6.19 15.54
CA ARG A 99 1.52 -6.05 15.33
C ARG A 99 0.87 -5.60 16.63
N ASP A 100 0.07 -4.55 16.54
CA ASP A 100 -0.79 -4.10 17.63
C ASP A 100 -2.20 -4.64 17.38
N SER A 101 -2.73 -5.39 18.34
CA SER A 101 -4.12 -5.82 18.32
C SER A 101 -4.91 -5.04 19.35
N ASP A 102 -5.92 -4.29 18.92
CA ASP A 102 -6.76 -3.48 19.80
C ASP A 102 -8.23 -3.50 19.34
N THR A 103 -9.12 -3.01 20.20
CA THR A 103 -10.54 -2.81 19.90
C THR A 103 -10.79 -1.33 19.69
N GLY A 104 -11.57 -0.94 18.69
CA GLY A 104 -11.83 0.46 18.39
C GLY A 104 -13.26 0.75 17.99
N VAL A 105 -13.68 1.99 18.20
CA VAL A 105 -14.96 2.55 17.72
C VAL A 105 -14.65 3.52 16.59
N VAL A 106 -15.31 3.34 15.45
CA VAL A 106 -15.15 4.25 14.29
C VAL A 106 -15.80 5.60 14.61
N LEU A 107 -15.03 6.68 14.55
CA LEU A 107 -15.54 8.04 14.72
C LEU A 107 -15.91 8.66 13.37
N GLU A 108 -14.96 8.62 12.45
CA GLU A 108 -15.08 9.31 11.17
C GLU A 108 -14.31 8.53 10.10
N LYS A 109 -14.87 8.52 8.89
CA LYS A 109 -14.22 8.02 7.70
C LYS A 109 -13.91 9.23 6.84
N ASP A 110 -12.63 9.45 6.58
CA ASP A 110 -12.20 10.47 5.65
C ASP A 110 -12.19 9.86 4.24
N ASP A 111 -13.02 10.42 3.35
CA ASP A 111 -13.10 9.96 1.97
C ASP A 111 -11.94 10.49 1.11
N ALA A 112 -11.11 11.40 1.64
CA ALA A 112 -9.90 11.86 0.97
C ALA A 112 -8.81 10.79 0.93
N LEU A 113 -8.14 10.67 -0.22
CA LEU A 113 -6.98 9.80 -0.38
C LEU A 113 -5.75 10.48 0.21
N THR A 114 -5.20 9.86 1.26
CA THR A 114 -3.96 10.32 1.88
C THR A 114 -2.78 9.54 1.30
N GLU A 115 -1.79 10.23 0.74
CA GLU A 115 -0.54 9.59 0.32
C GLU A 115 0.39 9.45 1.53
N LYS A 116 0.78 8.22 1.86
CA LYS A 116 1.80 7.95 2.88
C LYS A 116 2.82 6.95 2.32
N TYR A 117 4.11 7.25 2.43
CA TYR A 117 5.18 6.40 1.90
C TYR A 117 5.04 6.02 0.41
N SER A 118 4.50 6.92 -0.42
CA SER A 118 4.23 6.68 -1.85
C SER A 118 3.22 5.56 -2.12
N VAL A 119 2.31 5.33 -1.17
CA VAL A 119 1.12 4.47 -1.29
C VAL A 119 -0.10 5.31 -0.92
N LEU A 120 -1.21 5.12 -1.65
CA LEU A 120 -2.46 5.84 -1.42
C LEU A 120 -3.36 5.07 -0.46
N PHE A 121 -3.81 5.74 0.60
CA PHE A 121 -4.66 5.15 1.64
C PHE A 121 -5.95 5.95 1.85
N HIS A 122 -6.99 5.26 2.28
CA HIS A 122 -8.13 5.82 2.99
C HIS A 122 -7.81 5.94 4.49
N SER A 123 -8.09 7.09 5.07
CA SER A 123 -7.94 7.39 6.50
C SER A 123 -9.24 7.08 7.25
N ILE A 124 -9.15 6.33 8.34
CA ILE A 124 -10.25 6.11 9.28
C ILE A 124 -9.80 6.53 10.67
N THR A 125 -10.56 7.42 11.30
CA THR A 125 -10.30 7.86 12.67
C THR A 125 -11.05 6.97 13.65
N VAL A 126 -10.33 6.36 14.58
CA VAL A 126 -10.84 5.35 15.50
C VAL A 126 -10.51 5.73 16.94
N GLU A 127 -11.49 5.64 17.82
CA GLU A 127 -11.30 5.76 19.27
C GLU A 127 -10.99 4.37 19.85
N CYS A 128 -9.78 4.23 20.39
CA CYS A 128 -9.32 3.03 21.08
C CYS A 128 -9.55 3.18 22.59
N PRO A 129 -9.64 2.08 23.37
CA PRO A 129 -9.75 2.15 24.81
C PRO A 129 -8.57 2.94 25.40
N PRO A 130 -8.84 3.72 26.46
CA PRO A 130 -7.85 4.61 27.03
C PRO A 130 -6.76 3.82 27.77
N ILE A 131 -5.48 4.06 27.42
CA ILE A 131 -4.33 3.43 28.10
C ILE A 131 -4.15 4.01 29.52
N ARG A 132 -4.61 5.24 29.75
CA ARG A 132 -4.61 5.93 31.05
C ARG A 132 -5.99 6.50 31.36
N ARG A 133 -6.41 6.44 32.64
CA ARG A 133 -7.69 7.02 33.10
C ARG A 133 -7.76 8.51 32.70
N GLY A 134 -8.83 8.89 31.99
CA GLY A 134 -9.13 10.28 31.63
C GLY A 134 -8.59 10.78 30.29
N GLN A 135 -7.88 9.97 29.50
CA GLN A 135 -7.37 10.37 28.17
C GLN A 135 -8.12 9.67 27.04
N ARG A 136 -8.64 10.43 26.07
CA ARG A 136 -9.14 9.85 24.80
C ARG A 136 -7.97 9.38 23.95
N ASN A 137 -8.01 8.13 23.51
CA ASN A 137 -6.99 7.54 22.65
C ASN A 137 -7.52 7.49 21.21
N VAL A 138 -7.32 8.56 20.44
CA VAL A 138 -7.76 8.65 19.04
C VAL A 138 -6.59 8.29 18.13
N ARG A 139 -6.78 7.25 17.30
CA ARG A 139 -5.78 6.78 16.34
C ARG A 139 -6.34 6.82 14.92
N THR A 140 -5.57 7.37 13.99
CA THR A 140 -5.87 7.27 12.56
C THR A 140 -5.32 5.95 12.04
N LEU A 141 -6.20 5.12 11.48
CA LEU A 141 -5.88 3.89 10.78
C LEU A 141 -5.93 4.11 9.27
N LEU A 142 -5.12 3.33 8.54
CA LEU A 142 -4.93 3.44 7.10
C LEU A 142 -5.37 2.14 6.42
N ILE A 143 -6.15 2.27 5.35
CA ILE A 143 -6.57 1.17 4.48
C ILE A 143 -6.13 1.49 3.06
N GLU A 144 -5.51 0.54 2.35
CA GLU A 144 -5.10 0.76 0.97
C GLU A 144 -6.30 1.05 0.07
N LYS A 145 -6.16 1.98 -0.89
CA LYS A 145 -7.20 2.42 -1.82
C LYS A 145 -7.96 1.28 -2.51
N ASP A 146 -7.24 0.24 -2.93
CA ASP A 146 -7.79 -0.84 -3.75
C ASP A 146 -8.48 -1.93 -2.92
N HIS A 147 -8.38 -1.87 -1.59
CA HIS A 147 -9.10 -2.76 -0.71
C HIS A 147 -10.45 -2.18 -0.31
N SER A 148 -11.49 -3.00 -0.43
CA SER A 148 -12.84 -2.67 0.01
C SER A 148 -12.78 -2.21 1.47
N ALA A 149 -12.96 -0.90 1.68
CA ALA A 149 -13.14 -0.36 3.01
C ALA A 149 -14.23 -1.21 3.68
N PRO A 150 -13.98 -1.77 4.87
CA PRO A 150 -14.98 -2.57 5.53
C PRO A 150 -16.25 -1.72 5.66
N ARG A 151 -17.44 -2.32 5.60
CA ARG A 151 -18.73 -1.63 5.79
C ARG A 151 -18.84 -1.12 7.23
N LEU A 152 -18.01 -0.16 7.57
CA LEU A 152 -17.85 0.47 8.85
C LEU A 152 -18.64 1.76 8.78
N THR A 153 -19.85 1.72 9.31
CA THR A 153 -20.58 2.93 9.64
C THR A 153 -19.97 3.54 10.92
N PRO A 154 -19.97 4.88 11.06
CA PRO A 154 -19.61 5.54 12.31
C PRO A 154 -20.35 4.89 13.49
N GLY A 155 -19.63 4.63 14.59
CA GLY A 155 -20.17 3.94 15.79
C GLY A 155 -20.00 2.43 15.81
N THR A 156 -19.53 1.79 14.73
CA THR A 156 -19.29 0.33 14.72
C THR A 156 -18.08 -0.01 15.60
N ARG A 157 -18.23 -1.01 16.49
CA ARG A 157 -17.12 -1.58 17.26
C ARG A 157 -16.47 -2.70 16.47
N PHE A 158 -15.16 -2.65 16.35
CA PHE A 158 -14.40 -3.70 15.68
C PHE A 158 -13.08 -3.96 16.39
N LYS A 159 -12.64 -5.21 16.35
CA LYS A 159 -11.30 -5.61 16.78
C LYS A 159 -10.40 -5.55 15.56
N PHE A 160 -9.25 -4.91 15.66
CA PHE A 160 -8.32 -4.80 14.54
C PHE A 160 -6.91 -5.21 14.95
N THR A 161 -6.17 -5.73 13.98
CA THR A 161 -4.72 -5.91 14.06
C THR A 161 -4.09 -4.93 13.09
N ALA A 162 -3.27 -4.02 13.58
CA ALA A 162 -2.59 -3.01 12.78
C ALA A 162 -1.07 -3.13 12.90
N HIS A 163 -0.36 -2.71 11.85
CA HIS A 163 1.08 -2.48 11.87
C HIS A 163 1.36 -1.07 11.35
N ALA A 164 2.05 -0.24 12.14
CA ALA A 164 2.35 1.15 11.79
C ALA A 164 1.13 1.96 11.31
N ASN A 165 -0.04 1.73 11.95
CA ASN A 165 -1.36 2.28 11.62
C ASN A 165 -2.05 1.68 10.38
N ILE A 166 -1.43 0.74 9.65
CA ILE A 166 -2.07 0.05 8.52
C ILE A 166 -2.86 -1.16 9.05
N ILE A 167 -4.14 -1.26 8.70
CA ILE A 167 -5.00 -2.37 9.15
C ILE A 167 -4.65 -3.65 8.39
N ILE A 168 -4.21 -4.69 9.08
CA ILE A 168 -3.89 -6.00 8.49
C ILE A 168 -5.12 -6.91 8.48
N SER A 169 -5.83 -6.95 9.60
CA SER A 169 -7.03 -7.74 9.77
C SER A 169 -8.00 -7.04 10.71
N TYR A 170 -9.29 -7.31 10.51
CA TYR A 170 -10.33 -6.78 11.37
C TYR A 170 -11.42 -7.83 11.61
N GLU A 171 -12.17 -7.64 12.68
CA GLU A 171 -13.33 -8.42 13.02
C GLU A 171 -14.40 -7.46 13.54
N VAL A 172 -15.51 -7.37 12.81
CA VAL A 172 -16.65 -6.55 13.24
C VAL A 172 -17.31 -7.28 14.39
N ILE A 173 -17.33 -6.64 15.55
CA ILE A 173 -18.08 -7.16 16.69
C ILE A 173 -19.52 -6.74 16.42
N ALA A 174 -20.39 -7.70 16.12
CA ALA A 174 -21.82 -7.42 15.98
C ALA A 174 -22.29 -6.62 17.21
N PRO A 175 -23.19 -5.63 17.04
CA PRO A 175 -23.72 -4.91 18.18
C PRO A 175 -24.26 -5.95 19.16
N SER A 176 -23.71 -5.97 20.37
CA SER A 176 -24.29 -6.74 21.46
C SER A 176 -25.76 -6.32 21.53
N PRO A 177 -26.73 -7.27 21.55
CA PRO A 177 -28.11 -6.90 21.77
C PRO A 177 -28.12 -6.08 23.05
N VAL A 178 -28.61 -4.85 22.96
CA VAL A 178 -28.83 -3.98 24.11
C VAL A 178 -29.57 -4.85 25.13
N LYS A 179 -28.89 -5.21 26.22
CA LYS A 179 -29.62 -5.61 27.42
C LYS A 179 -30.35 -4.35 27.82
N GLU A 180 -31.66 -4.34 27.61
CA GLU A 180 -32.57 -3.45 28.32
C GLU A 180 -32.42 -3.78 29.81
N GLU A 181 -31.40 -3.19 30.45
CA GLU A 181 -31.32 -3.11 31.89
C GLU A 181 -32.41 -2.14 32.34
N GLY A 182 -33.54 -2.74 32.74
CA GLY A 182 -34.38 -2.34 33.85
C GLY A 182 -34.47 -0.84 34.12
N SER A 183 -35.37 -0.16 33.41
CA SER A 183 -36.00 1.05 33.92
C SER A 183 -36.79 0.67 35.18
N GLY A 184 -36.26 1.05 36.34
CA GLY A 184 -36.90 0.87 37.63
C GLY A 184 -38.16 1.72 37.79
N GLY A 185 -39.25 1.05 38.19
CA GLY A 185 -40.37 1.58 38.98
C GLY A 185 -41.40 2.47 38.27
N PRO A 186 -42.64 2.56 38.78
CA PRO A 186 -43.02 2.28 40.17
C PRO A 186 -43.95 1.07 40.34
N ALA A 187 -43.86 0.49 41.54
CA ALA A 187 -44.81 -0.46 42.08
C ALA A 187 -46.21 0.15 42.16
N VAL A 188 -47.17 -0.43 41.45
CA VAL A 188 -48.60 -0.25 41.75
C VAL A 188 -48.98 -1.35 42.73
N ILE A 189 -49.12 -0.94 44.00
CA ILE A 189 -49.75 -1.73 45.05
C ILE A 189 -51.24 -1.85 44.67
N SER A 190 -51.66 -3.03 44.22
CA SER A 190 -53.09 -3.39 44.14
C SER A 190 -53.45 -4.22 45.38
N THR A 191 -53.91 -3.53 46.41
CA THR A 191 -54.52 -4.09 47.61
C THR A 191 -55.90 -4.68 47.27
N GLN A 192 -56.11 -5.93 47.68
CA GLN A 192 -57.37 -6.59 48.09
C GLN A 192 -58.70 -6.21 47.39
N ASN A 193 -59.39 -7.23 46.84
CA ASN A 193 -60.60 -7.70 47.53
C ASN A 193 -61.00 -9.12 47.14
N ASN A 194 -61.22 -9.94 48.15
CA ASN A 194 -61.73 -11.30 48.11
C ASN A 194 -63.13 -11.25 48.74
N LYS A 195 -64.17 -11.59 47.97
CA LYS A 195 -65.58 -11.83 48.35
C LYS A 195 -66.22 -12.44 47.09
N GLU A 196 -66.92 -13.56 47.06
CA GLU A 196 -67.45 -14.53 48.02
C GLU A 196 -67.51 -15.89 47.30
#